data_AF-A0A2Z3JDV2-F1
#
_entry.id   AF-A0A2Z3JDV2-F1
#
_cell.length_a   1.000
_cell.length_b   1.000
_cell.length_c   1.000
_cell.angle_alpha   90.00
_cell.angle_beta   90.00
_cell.angle_gamma   90.00
#
_symmetry.space_group_name_H-M   'P 1'
#
loop_
_entity.id
_entity.type
_entity.pdbx_description
1 polymer ?
#
loop_
_entity_poly.entity_id
_entity_poly.type
_entity_poly.pdbx_seq_one_letter_code
_entity_poly.pdbx_strand_id
1 'polypeptide(L)' 'MIKDDMAIHAGIPEKAVKAALKELRVEESLAEVTWDTAKARPGRPIKIYFEAPNMDGIYAAKKRLEQILDANGFDLYP' A
#
# COMPACT_ATOMS: atom_id res chain seq x y z
N MET A 1 -17.26 -1.61 -7.74
CA MET A 1 -15.90 -1.71 -7.19
C MET A 1 -15.95 -1.21 -5.76
N ILE A 2 -15.40 -1.98 -4.83
CA ILE A 2 -15.31 -1.64 -3.41
C ILE A 2 -14.04 -0.81 -3.20
N LYS A 3 -14.06 0.13 -2.26
CA LYS A 3 -12.93 1.00 -1.97
C LYS A 3 -12.60 0.94 -0.48
N ASP A 4 -11.32 0.99 -0.18
CA ASP A 4 -10.81 1.09 1.19
C ASP A 4 -9.45 1.78 1.18
N ASP A 5 -9.01 2.31 2.31
CA ASP A 5 -7.76 3.06 2.40
C ASP A 5 -6.80 2.54 3.46
N MET A 6 -5.51 2.83 3.26
CA MET A 6 -4.44 2.51 4.18
C MET A 6 -3.58 3.76 4.40
N ALA A 7 -3.23 4.04 5.65
CA ALA A 7 -2.29 5.09 6.00
C ALA A 7 -0.92 4.46 6.31
N ILE A 8 0.10 4.90 5.59
CA ILE A 8 1.49 4.53 5.80
C ILE A 8 2.14 5.55 6.73
N HIS A 9 2.81 5.10 7.79
CA HIS A 9 3.44 5.96 8.79
C HIS A 9 4.38 7.01 8.15
N ALA A 10 4.40 8.23 8.71
CA ALA A 10 5.16 9.36 8.15
C ALA A 10 6.68 9.16 8.16
N GLY A 11 7.18 8.25 8.99
CA GLY A 11 8.59 7.86 9.04
C GLY A 11 9.07 7.00 7.86
N ILE A 12 8.14 6.42 7.09
CA ILE A 12 8.48 5.60 5.93
C ILE A 12 8.71 6.52 4.71
N PRO A 13 9.89 6.46 4.06
CA PRO A 13 10.17 7.30 2.90
C PRO A 13 9.20 7.05 1.75
N GLU A 14 8.71 8.11 1.10
CA GLU A 14 7.82 7.99 -0.07
C GLU A 14 8.39 7.10 -1.18
N LYS A 15 9.71 7.13 -1.37
CA LYS A 15 10.41 6.26 -2.33
C LYS A 15 10.25 4.77 -1.99
N ALA A 16 10.30 4.41 -0.70
CA ALA A 16 10.09 3.05 -0.25
C ALA A 16 8.66 2.60 -0.50
N VAL A 17 7.67 3.46 -0.20
CA VAL A 17 6.25 3.18 -0.49
C VAL A 17 6.02 2.96 -1.98
N LYS A 18 6.59 3.81 -2.84
CA LYS A 18 6.50 3.68 -4.31
C LYS A 18 7.16 2.40 -4.80
N ALA A 19 8.31 2.01 -4.24
CA ALA A 19 8.97 0.76 -4.57
C ALA A 19 8.11 -0.45 -4.19
N ALA A 20 7.54 -0.44 -2.98
CA ALA A 20 6.67 -1.50 -2.50
C ALA A 20 5.39 -1.64 -3.34
N LEU A 21 4.76 -0.53 -3.73
CA LEU A 21 3.61 -0.55 -4.64
C LEU A 21 3.97 -1.06 -6.04
N LYS A 22 5.19 -0.79 -6.51
CA LYS A 22 5.67 -1.34 -7.80
C LYS A 22 5.84 -2.86 -7.72
N GLU A 23 6.37 -3.37 -6.62
CA GLU A 23 6.51 -4.80 -6.38
C GLU A 23 5.14 -5.48 -6.25
N LEU A 24 4.21 -4.88 -5.50
CA LEU A 24 2.83 -5.35 -5.37
C LEU A 24 2.13 -5.53 -6.72
N ARG A 25 2.44 -4.67 -7.71
CA ARG A 25 1.88 -4.73 -9.07
C ARG A 25 2.28 -5.99 -9.85
N VAL A 26 3.37 -6.65 -9.46
CA VAL A 26 3.88 -7.86 -10.13
C VAL A 26 3.08 -9.11 -9.71
N GLU A 27 2.28 -9.02 -8.64
CA GLU A 27 1.50 -10.16 -8.16
C GLU A 27 0.25 -10.39 -8.99
N GLU A 28 0.26 -11.47 -9.77
CA GLU A 28 -0.87 -11.87 -10.62
C GLU A 28 -2.16 -12.06 -9.80
N SER A 29 -2.05 -12.54 -8.56
CA SER A 29 -3.19 -12.72 -7.65
C SER A 29 -3.91 -11.42 -7.27
N LEU A 30 -3.28 -10.26 -7.49
CA LEU A 30 -3.80 -8.94 -7.17
C LEU A 30 -4.07 -8.10 -8.43
N ALA A 31 -4.09 -8.71 -9.62
CA ALA A 31 -4.22 -7.99 -10.89
C ALA A 31 -5.50 -7.14 -11.01
N GLU A 32 -6.60 -7.56 -10.34
CA GLU A 32 -7.87 -6.82 -10.32
C GLU A 32 -7.91 -5.68 -9.29
N VAL A 33 -6.89 -5.58 -8.43
CA VAL A 33 -6.77 -4.52 -7.44
C VAL A 33 -6.06 -3.32 -8.07
N THR A 34 -6.72 -2.18 -8.02
CA THR A 34 -6.16 -0.89 -8.41
C THR A 34 -5.94 -0.04 -7.17
N TRP A 35 -5.00 0.92 -7.25
CA TRP A 35 -4.75 1.83 -6.15
C TRP A 35 -4.29 3.19 -6.64
N ASP A 36 -4.52 4.19 -5.80
CA ASP A 36 -4.02 5.54 -6.00
C ASP A 36 -3.39 6.06 -4.70
N THR A 37 -2.40 6.93 -4.82
CA THR A 37 -1.69 7.49 -3.67
C THR A 37 -2.00 8.97 -3.51
N ALA A 38 -2.42 9.38 -2.32
CA ALA A 38 -2.52 10.80 -1.99
C ALA A 38 -1.14 11.47 -2.11
N LYS A 39 -1.16 12.77 -2.44
CA LYS A 39 0.07 13.59 -2.46
C LYS A 39 0.77 13.54 -1.11
N ALA A 40 1.99 13.01 -1.09
CA ALA A 40 2.84 12.97 0.10
C ALA A 40 3.15 14.40 0.59
N ARG A 41 3.19 14.57 1.91
CA ARG A 41 3.60 15.82 2.57
C ARG A 41 4.58 15.49 3.70
N PRO A 42 5.65 16.27 3.89
CA PRO A 42 6.59 16.04 4.98
C PRO A 42 5.89 15.97 6.35
N GLY A 43 6.24 14.97 7.15
CA GLY A 43 5.66 14.76 8.49
C GLY A 43 4.19 14.31 8.51
N ARG A 44 3.61 13.90 7.36
CA ARG A 44 2.27 13.35 7.28
C ARG A 44 2.30 11.90 6.79
N PRO A 45 1.40 11.03 7.29
CA PRO A 45 1.22 9.71 6.71
C PRO A 45 0.89 9.77 5.22
N ILE A 46 1.38 8.80 4.44
CA ILE A 46 1.03 8.64 3.03
C ILE A 46 -0.24 7.80 2.96
N LYS A 47 -1.29 8.35 2.35
CA LYS A 47 -2.58 7.65 2.21
C LYS A 47 -2.65 6.93 0.86
N ILE A 48 -3.01 5.66 0.87
CA ILE A 48 -3.18 4.80 -0.30
C ILE A 48 -4.64 4.38 -0.36
N TYR A 49 -5.29 4.60 -1.48
CA TYR A 49 -6.69 4.22 -1.74
C TYR A 49 -6.69 3.00 -2.63
N PHE A 50 -7.24 1.89 -2.15
CA PHE A 50 -7.39 0.64 -2.89
C PHE A 50 -8.80 0.52 -3.45
N GLU A 51 -8.92 -0.13 -4.60
CA GLU A 51 -10.18 -0.40 -5.27
C GLU A 51 -10.15 -1.77 -5.96
N ALA A 52 -11.14 -2.63 -5.69
CA ALA A 52 -11.22 -3.97 -6.26
C ALA A 52 -12.69 -4.46 -6.39
N PRO A 53 -12.96 -5.57 -7.11
CA PRO A 53 -14.31 -6.15 -7.19
C PRO A 53 -14.84 -6.70 -5.86
N ASN A 54 -13.95 -7.13 -4.95
CA ASN A 54 -14.28 -7.74 -3.65
C ASN A 54 -13.35 -7.22 -2.54
N MET A 55 -13.76 -7.37 -1.27
CA MET A 55 -12.96 -6.93 -0.12
C MET A 55 -11.73 -7.81 0.12
N ASP A 56 -11.82 -9.10 -0.19
CA ASP A 56 -10.71 -10.04 0.05
C ASP A 56 -9.45 -9.64 -0.73
N GLY A 57 -9.60 -9.17 -1.97
CA GLY A 57 -8.51 -8.64 -2.78
C GLY A 57 -7.89 -7.38 -2.17
N ILE A 58 -8.70 -6.50 -1.58
CA ILE A 58 -8.19 -5.31 -0.89
C ILE A 58 -7.42 -5.70 0.38
N TYR A 59 -7.94 -6.64 1.17
CA TYR A 59 -7.24 -7.14 2.35
C TYR A 59 -5.94 -7.85 2.01
N ALA A 60 -5.93 -8.66 0.95
CA ALA A 60 -4.73 -9.32 0.44
C ALA A 60 -3.68 -8.28 0.00
N ALA A 61 -4.09 -7.26 -0.77
CA ALA A 61 -3.20 -6.20 -1.23
C ALA A 61 -2.60 -5.38 -0.07
N LYS A 62 -3.41 -5.00 0.93
CA LYS A 62 -2.94 -4.29 2.12
C LYS A 62 -1.93 -5.11 2.91
N LYS A 63 -2.29 -6.35 3.26
CA LYS A 63 -1.42 -7.27 3.99
C LYS A 63 -0.11 -7.51 3.25
N ARG A 64 -0.17 -7.62 1.93
CA ARG A 64 1.03 -7.85 1.13
C ARG A 64 1.92 -6.61 1.05
N LEU A 65 1.34 -5.42 0.93
CA LEU A 65 2.06 -4.16 1.02
C LEU A 65 2.78 -4.02 2.38
N GLU A 66 2.10 -4.38 3.48
CA GLU A 66 2.70 -4.42 4.82
C GLU A 66 3.93 -5.33 4.86
N GLN A 67 3.81 -6.56 4.33
CA GLN A 67 4.92 -7.52 4.28
C GLN A 67 6.10 -7.04 3.45
N ILE A 68 5.85 -6.38 2.31
CA ILE A 68 6.92 -5.84 1.47
C ILE A 68 7.66 -4.71 2.21
N LEU A 69 6.93 -3.82 2.88
CA LEU A 69 7.53 -2.74 3.66
C LEU A 69 8.35 -3.28 4.84
N ASP A 70 7.79 -4.23 5.59
CA ASP A 70 8.45 -4.89 6.72
C ASP A 70 9.72 -5.63 6.29
N ALA A 71 9.66 -6.40 5.19
CA ALA A 71 10.83 -7.09 4.62
C ALA A 71 11.97 -6.14 4.19
N ASN A 72 11.65 -4.86 3.93
CA ASN A 72 12.63 -3.81 3.63
C ASN A 72 13.02 -2.98 4.86
N GLY A 73 12.61 -3.40 6.07
CA GLY A 73 12.96 -2.76 7.34
C GLY A 73 12.10 -1.54 7.69
N PHE A 74 10.91 -1.40 7.10
CA PHE A 74 9.98 -0.31 7.38
C PHE A 74 8.78 -0.81 8.18
N ASP A 75 8.77 -0.53 9.48
CA ASP A 75 7.62 -0.82 10.34
C ASP A 75 6.53 0.24 10.16
N LEU A 76 5.31 -0.24 9.94
CA LEU A 76 4.09 0.57 9.82
C LEU A 76 3.50 0.97 11.18
N TYR A 77 3.87 0.23 12.23
CA TYR A 77 3.42 0.45 13.61
C TYR A 77 4.63 0.60 14.56
N PRO A 78 5.51 1.59 14.33
CA PRO A 78 6.68 1.84 15.17
C PRO A 78 6.33 2.35 16.57
#